data_AF-A0A7K0VF19-F1
#
_entry.id   AF-A0A7K0VF19-F1
#
_cell.length_a   1.000
_cell.length_b   1.000
_cell.length_c   1.000
_cell.angle_alpha   90.00
_cell.angle_beta   90.00
_cell.angle_gamma   90.00
#
_symmetry.space_group_name_H-M   'P 1'
#
loop_
_entity.id
_entity.type
_entity.pdbx_description
1 polymer ?
#
loop_
_entity_poly.entity_id
_entity_poly.type
_entity_poly.pdbx_seq_one_letter_code
_entity_poly.pdbx_strand_id
1 'polypeptide(L)'
;MKVRSLVTTTQETCSEAGAAVNPPTIIVIAAAVVQNPLAGKGKVEDLGELEELGRESTELLVKQALRALAAMGVQPDAVRGYGKGAIVGVDGD
;
A
#
# COMPACT_ATOMS: atom_id res chain seq x y z
N MET A 1 -10.90 11.25 3.88
CA MET A 1 -9.84 10.53 4.62
C MET A 1 -8.96 11.47 5.46
N LYS A 2 -8.55 11.07 6.68
CA LYS A 2 -7.54 11.78 7.51
C LYS A 2 -6.29 10.93 7.68
N VAL A 3 -5.15 11.39 7.12
CA VAL A 3 -3.88 10.66 7.11
C VAL A 3 -2.97 11.14 8.24
N ARG A 4 -2.48 10.23 9.10
CA ARG A 4 -1.49 10.51 10.15
C ARG A 4 -0.06 10.41 9.61
N SER A 5 0.22 9.37 8.82
CA SER A 5 1.55 9.08 8.30
C SER A 5 1.46 8.30 7.00
N LEU A 6 2.45 8.52 6.12
CA LEU A 6 2.64 7.77 4.88
C LEU A 6 4.07 7.23 4.87
N VAL A 7 4.25 5.96 4.52
CA VAL A 7 5.54 5.34 4.31
C VAL A 7 5.61 4.75 2.90
N THR A 8 6.77 4.87 2.27
CA THR A 8 7.04 4.24 0.98
C THR A 8 8.41 3.61 1.04
N THR A 9 8.46 2.31 0.79
CA THR A 9 9.69 1.53 0.86
C THR A 9 9.89 0.81 -0.45
N THR A 10 11.13 0.81 -0.93
CA THR A 10 11.57 0.01 -2.06
C THR A 10 12.45 -1.12 -1.53
N GLN A 11 12.23 -2.32 -2.04
CA GLN A 11 13.09 -3.47 -1.86
C GLN A 11 13.64 -3.91 -3.21
N GLU A 12 14.95 -4.04 -3.30
CA GLU A 12 15.65 -4.65 -4.43
C GLU A 12 16.21 -6.01 -4.00
N THR A 13 15.88 -7.07 -4.75
CA THR A 13 16.49 -8.38 -4.56
C THR A 13 17.61 -8.56 -5.58
N CYS A 14 18.86 -8.41 -5.14
CA CYS A 14 20.05 -8.53 -5.99
C CYS A 14 20.58 -9.96 -6.13
N SER A 15 20.15 -10.88 -5.25
CA SER A 15 20.52 -12.30 -5.28
C SER A 15 19.44 -13.15 -4.63
N GLU A 16 19.16 -14.33 -5.19
CA GLU A 16 18.17 -15.27 -4.67
C GLU A 16 18.58 -16.71 -5.01
N ALA A 17 18.30 -17.66 -4.12
CA ALA A 17 18.66 -19.08 -4.27
C ALA A 17 20.13 -19.35 -4.64
N GLY A 18 21.06 -18.51 -4.16
CA GLY A 18 22.50 -18.64 -4.41
C GLY A 18 22.96 -18.10 -5.76
N ALA A 19 22.10 -17.44 -6.54
CA ALA A 19 22.44 -16.83 -7.83
C ALA A 19 22.20 -15.31 -7.81
N ALA A 20 22.98 -14.57 -8.62
CA ALA A 20 22.75 -13.14 -8.83
C ALA A 20 21.47 -12.91 -9.67
N VAL A 21 20.70 -11.88 -9.31
CA VAL A 21 19.50 -11.45 -10.03
C VAL A 21 19.84 -10.14 -10.75
N ASN A 22 19.90 -10.20 -12.09
CA ASN A 22 20.28 -9.05 -12.93
C ASN A 22 19.33 -8.90 -14.14
N PRO A 23 18.55 -7.81 -14.24
CA PRO A 23 18.43 -6.72 -13.26
C PRO A 23 17.78 -7.20 -11.95
N PRO A 24 18.05 -6.56 -10.78
CA PRO A 24 17.37 -6.87 -9.53
C PRO A 24 15.84 -6.82 -9.68
N THR A 25 15.13 -7.71 -8.97
CA THR A 25 13.68 -7.57 -8.86
C THR A 25 13.33 -6.47 -7.86
N ILE A 26 12.31 -5.69 -8.16
CA ILE A 26 11.93 -4.50 -7.40
C ILE A 26 10.53 -4.71 -6.84
N ILE A 27 10.35 -4.45 -5.55
CA ILE A 27 9.05 -4.33 -4.89
C ILE A 27 8.96 -2.95 -4.26
N VAL A 28 7.86 -2.24 -4.56
CA VAL A 28 7.52 -0.98 -3.88
C VAL A 28 6.31 -1.20 -3.01
N ILE A 29 6.41 -0.78 -1.75
CA ILE A 29 5.35 -0.85 -0.74
C ILE A 29 5.01 0.58 -0.33
N ALA A 30 3.76 1.00 -0.56
CA ALA A 30 3.22 2.23 -0.02
C ALA A 30 2.17 1.91 1.04
N ALA A 31 2.27 2.50 2.22
CA ALA A 31 1.30 2.32 3.30
C ALA A 31 0.96 3.65 3.96
N ALA A 32 -0.31 3.83 4.32
CA ALA A 32 -0.82 5.00 5.02
C ALA A 32 -1.48 4.56 6.34
N VAL A 33 -1.28 5.35 7.38
CA VAL A 33 -2.07 5.23 8.61
C VAL A 33 -3.15 6.30 8.57
N VAL A 34 -4.40 5.86 8.60
CA VAL A 34 -5.59 6.70 8.47
C VAL A 34 -6.52 6.50 9.66
N GLN A 35 -7.32 7.52 9.99
CA GLN A 35 -8.35 7.38 11.01
C GLN A 35 -9.44 6.42 10.53
N ASN A 36 -9.75 5.39 11.32
CA ASN A 36 -10.94 4.56 11.14
C ASN A 36 -12.17 5.30 11.73
N PRO A 37 -13.19 5.65 10.92
CA PRO A 37 -14.37 6.37 11.39
C PRO A 37 -15.35 5.48 12.18
N LEU A 38 -15.22 4.16 12.11
CA LEU A 38 -16.07 3.19 12.80
C LEU A 38 -15.43 2.59 14.07
N ALA A 39 -14.18 2.96 14.39
CA ALA A 39 -13.51 2.46 15.59
C ALA A 39 -14.30 2.82 16.87
N GLY A 40 -14.45 1.84 17.76
CA GLY A 40 -15.16 1.96 19.04
C GLY A 40 -16.68 1.99 18.93
N LYS A 41 -17.27 1.82 17.73
CA LYS A 41 -18.73 1.81 17.53
C LYS A 41 -19.39 0.44 17.77
N GLY A 42 -18.61 -0.62 18.02
CA GLY A 42 -19.12 -1.98 18.09
C GLY A 42 -19.57 -2.49 16.72
N LYS A 43 -20.58 -3.37 16.68
CA LYS A 43 -21.11 -3.91 15.42
C LYS A 43 -21.80 -2.81 14.60
N VAL A 44 -21.30 -2.57 13.38
CA VAL A 44 -21.89 -1.66 12.41
C VAL A 44 -22.31 -2.45 11.17
N GLU A 45 -23.56 -2.28 10.71
CA GLU A 45 -24.07 -2.97 9.51
C GLU A 45 -23.71 -2.23 8.21
N ASP A 46 -23.65 -0.90 8.26
CA ASP A 46 -23.32 -0.06 7.11
C ASP A 46 -21.82 0.29 7.13
N LEU A 47 -21.07 -0.31 6.19
CA LEU A 47 -19.64 -0.13 6.03
C LEU A 47 -19.28 0.91 4.95
N GLY A 48 -20.26 1.67 4.43
CA GLY A 48 -20.03 2.61 3.32
C GLY A 48 -18.91 3.63 3.59
N GLU A 49 -18.74 4.09 4.83
CA GLU A 49 -17.63 4.97 5.21
C GLU A 49 -16.25 4.29 5.09
N LEU A 50 -16.17 2.97 5.35
CA LEU A 50 -14.93 2.20 5.18
C LEU A 50 -14.65 1.86 3.72
N GLU A 51 -15.68 1.58 2.93
CA GLU A 51 -15.53 1.35 1.48
C GLU A 51 -14.98 2.60 0.80
N GLU A 52 -15.54 3.76 1.12
CA GLU A 52 -15.09 5.05 0.61
C GLU A 52 -13.67 5.38 1.08
N LEU A 53 -13.36 5.15 2.37
CA LEU A 53 -12.01 5.28 2.90
C LEU A 53 -11.02 4.37 2.16
N GLY A 54 -11.42 3.14 1.84
CA GLY A 54 -10.61 2.18 1.10
C GLY A 54 -10.31 2.64 -0.33
N ARG A 55 -11.31 3.23 -1.01
CA ARG A 55 -11.17 3.83 -2.34
C ARG A 55 -10.17 4.99 -2.32
N GLU A 56 -10.38 5.97 -1.45
CA GLU A 56 -9.51 7.14 -1.29
C GLU A 56 -8.08 6.74 -0.92
N SER A 57 -7.93 5.77 -0.01
CA SER A 57 -6.62 5.27 0.42
C SER A 57 -5.90 4.58 -0.74
N THR A 58 -6.59 3.73 -1.50
CA THR A 58 -5.99 2.99 -2.62
C THR A 58 -5.47 3.94 -3.70
N GLU A 59 -6.23 4.98 -4.05
CA GLU A 59 -5.81 5.99 -5.02
C GLU A 59 -4.50 6.70 -4.59
N LEU A 60 -4.42 7.11 -3.32
CA LEU A 60 -3.23 7.72 -2.75
C LEU A 60 -2.01 6.78 -2.78
N LEU A 61 -2.21 5.52 -2.36
CA LEU A 61 -1.13 4.53 -2.27
C LEU A 61 -0.59 4.12 -3.64
N VAL A 62 -1.45 3.93 -4.63
CA VAL A 62 -1.04 3.63 -6.01
C VAL A 62 -0.23 4.79 -6.59
N LYS A 63 -0.69 6.04 -6.40
CA LYS A 63 0.05 7.23 -6.85
C LYS A 63 1.46 7.28 -6.24
N GLN A 64 1.56 6.95 -4.96
CA GLN A 64 2.84 6.96 -4.25
C GLN A 64 3.77 5.82 -4.71
N ALA A 65 3.23 4.62 -4.92
CA ALA A 65 3.99 3.49 -5.43
C ALA A 65 4.52 3.73 -6.85
N LEU A 66 3.67 4.25 -7.75
CA LEU A 66 4.08 4.61 -9.11
C LEU A 66 5.14 5.72 -9.13
N ARG A 67 5.05 6.68 -8.22
CA ARG A 67 6.08 7.73 -8.08
C ARG A 67 7.44 7.13 -7.68
N ALA A 68 7.46 6.19 -6.74
CA ALA A 68 8.69 5.52 -6.33
C ALA A 68 9.28 4.65 -7.44
N LEU A 69 8.44 3.91 -8.18
CA LEU A 69 8.86 3.15 -9.37
C LEU A 69 9.46 4.06 -10.44
N ALA A 70 8.80 5.18 -10.74
CA ALA A 70 9.28 6.14 -11.73
C ALA A 70 10.63 6.77 -11.33
N ALA A 71 10.86 7.01 -10.03
CA ALA A 71 12.15 7.50 -9.53
C ALA A 71 13.31 6.51 -9.75
N MET A 72 12.99 5.22 -9.94
CA MET A 72 13.94 4.16 -10.28
C MET A 72 14.01 3.88 -11.79
N GLY A 73 13.30 4.66 -12.61
CA GLY A 73 13.21 4.44 -14.05
C GLY A 73 12.31 3.26 -14.46
N VAL A 74 11.51 2.71 -13.55
CA VAL A 74 10.56 1.64 -13.86
C VAL A 74 9.24 2.25 -14.34
N GLN A 75 8.82 1.85 -15.54
CA GLN A 75 7.55 2.29 -16.12
C GLN A 75 6.36 1.49 -15.56
N PRO A 76 5.15 2.07 -15.51
CA PRO A 76 3.97 1.37 -14.98
C PRO A 76 3.62 0.06 -15.71
N ASP A 77 3.90 -0.02 -17.01
CA ASP A 77 3.68 -1.21 -17.85
C ASP A 77 4.64 -2.38 -17.54
N ALA A 78 5.75 -2.11 -16.85
CA ALA A 78 6.68 -3.14 -16.38
C ALA A 78 6.21 -3.85 -15.10
N VAL A 79 5.15 -3.37 -14.45
CA VAL A 79 4.60 -3.97 -13.21
C VAL A 79 3.94 -5.32 -13.54
N ARG A 80 4.46 -6.39 -12.95
CA ARG A 80 3.97 -7.76 -13.19
C ARG A 80 3.03 -8.30 -12.11
N GLY A 81 2.93 -7.63 -10.98
CA GLY A 81 2.10 -8.05 -9.87
C GLY A 81 1.85 -6.91 -8.90
N TYR A 82 0.71 -6.98 -8.21
CA TYR A 82 0.36 -6.06 -7.15
C TYR A 82 -0.38 -6.81 -6.04
N GLY A 83 -0.33 -6.25 -4.84
CA GLY A 83 -1.06 -6.72 -3.68
C GLY A 83 -1.64 -5.55 -2.90
N LYS A 84 -2.67 -5.83 -2.12
CA LYS A 84 -3.25 -4.87 -1.18
C LYS A 84 -3.50 -5.56 0.16
N GLY A 85 -3.40 -4.80 1.23
CA GLY A 85 -3.68 -5.27 2.58
C GLY A 85 -4.08 -4.12 3.49
N ALA A 86 -4.73 -4.46 4.59
CA ALA A 86 -5.10 -3.53 5.64
C ALA A 86 -4.74 -4.13 7.00
N ILE A 87 -4.34 -3.27 7.92
CA ILE A 87 -4.15 -3.63 9.33
C ILE A 87 -5.09 -2.73 10.12
N VAL A 88 -6.03 -3.35 10.83
CA VAL A 88 -7.05 -2.63 11.61
C VAL A 88 -6.54 -2.50 13.05
N GLY A 89 -6.76 -1.32 13.66
CA GLY A 89 -6.48 -1.11 15.07
C GLY A 89 -7.44 -1.91 15.95
N VAL A 90 -7.03 -2.24 17.17
CA VAL A 90 -7.76 -3.17 18.06
C VAL A 90 -9.17 -2.73 18.46
N ASP A 91 -9.50 -1.45 18.32
CA ASP A 91 -10.84 -0.90 18.59
C ASP A 91 -11.75 -0.91 17.35
N GLY A 92 -11.26 -1.39 16.20
CA GLY A 92 -12.06 -1.59 14.99
C GLY A 92 -12.14 -3.07 14.62
N ASP A 93 -13.11 -3.39 13.76
CA ASP A 93 -13.36 -4.72 13.21
C ASP A 93 -13.29 -4.70 11.66
#